data_AF-A0A1I8BXJ1-F1
#
_entry.id   AF-A0A1I8BXJ1-F1
#
_cell.length_a   1.000
_cell.length_b   1.000
_cell.length_c   1.000
_cell.angle_alpha   90.00
_cell.angle_beta   90.00
_cell.angle_gamma   90.00
#
_symmetry.space_group_name_H-M   'P 1'
#
loop_
_entity.id
_entity.type
_entity.pdbx_description
1 polymer ?
#
loop_
_entity_poly.entity_id
_entity_poly.type
_entity_poly.pdbx_seq_one_letter_code
_entity_poly.pdbx_strand_id
1 'polypeptide(L)'
;MLSKESKFLFLFILLQFCCGHPQYRQLKCATPDGQLKAGKERARCHMIIKDTETESPGRPAPEGDGCFTEQHGDEERVYCDLVCPKAHTVFHASFNHGHRACFNYYTYQLEKRENDWYIWRSSKCLNSTGTWTIGCKFDEPFNKQFASDQEVFARLRARARKAL
;
A
#
# COMPACT_ATOMS: atom_id res chain seq x y z
N MET A 1 25.98 -40.46 -12.72
CA MET A 1 25.51 -39.77 -13.95
C MET A 1 24.01 -39.56 -13.83
N LEU A 2 23.53 -38.34 -13.55
CA LEU A 2 22.07 -38.07 -13.60
C LEU A 2 21.59 -38.15 -15.06
N SER A 3 20.51 -38.90 -15.28
CA SER A 3 19.82 -39.03 -16.58
C SER A 3 19.44 -37.66 -17.15
N LYS A 4 19.50 -37.51 -18.47
CA LYS A 4 19.17 -36.28 -19.22
C LYS A 4 17.73 -35.81 -18.92
N GLU A 5 16.82 -36.74 -18.69
CA GLU A 5 15.44 -36.55 -18.24
C GLU A 5 15.38 -35.88 -16.85
N SER A 6 16.22 -36.34 -15.92
CA SER A 6 16.28 -35.84 -14.54
C SER A 6 16.80 -34.40 -14.50
N LYS A 7 17.74 -34.04 -15.37
CA LYS A 7 18.25 -32.66 -15.50
C LYS A 7 17.18 -31.69 -16.04
N PHE A 8 16.33 -32.14 -16.96
CA PHE A 8 15.23 -31.32 -17.51
C PHE A 8 14.14 -31.09 -16.47
N LEU A 9 13.81 -32.11 -15.68
CA LEU A 9 12.84 -32.00 -14.58
C LEU A 9 13.32 -31.04 -13.48
N PHE A 10 14.61 -31.12 -13.11
CA PHE A 10 15.21 -30.16 -12.18
C PHE A 10 15.20 -28.73 -12.71
N LEU A 11 15.42 -28.53 -14.02
CA LEU A 11 15.36 -27.20 -14.64
C LEU A 11 13.94 -26.63 -14.64
N PHE A 12 12.92 -27.45 -14.91
CA PHE A 12 11.51 -27.03 -14.84
C PHE A 12 11.05 -26.71 -13.41
N ILE A 13 11.49 -27.47 -12.41
CA ILE A 13 11.20 -27.20 -10.99
C ILE A 13 11.86 -25.89 -10.53
N LEU A 14 13.07 -25.58 -11.00
CA LEU A 14 13.75 -24.31 -10.72
C LEU A 14 13.07 -23.12 -11.41
N LEU A 15 12.47 -23.32 -12.59
CA LEU A 15 11.73 -22.29 -13.33
C LEU A 15 10.36 -21.95 -12.74
N GLN A 16 9.73 -22.83 -11.96
CA GLN A 16 8.44 -22.55 -11.33
C GLN A 16 8.52 -21.61 -10.12
N PHE A 17 9.71 -21.35 -9.57
CA PHE A 17 9.88 -20.63 -8.30
C PHE A 17 10.02 -19.10 -8.38
N CYS A 18 9.83 -18.49 -9.56
CA CYS A 18 10.10 -17.04 -9.74
C CYS A 18 8.90 -16.21 -10.20
N CYS A 19 7.68 -16.76 -10.17
CA CYS A 19 6.48 -15.99 -10.48
C CYS A 19 6.08 -15.15 -9.26
N GLY A 20 6.73 -14.01 -9.06
CA GLY A 20 6.20 -13.00 -8.15
C GLY A 20 4.80 -12.58 -8.59
N HIS A 21 3.88 -12.43 -7.65
CA HIS A 21 2.50 -12.03 -7.91
C HIS A 21 2.38 -10.52 -7.65
N PRO A 22 2.54 -9.65 -8.67
CA PRO A 22 2.37 -8.22 -8.46
C PRO A 22 0.90 -7.89 -8.28
N GLN A 23 0.61 -7.04 -7.30
CA GLN A 23 -0.65 -6.34 -7.18
C GLN A 23 -0.42 -4.88 -6.83
N TYR A 24 -1.46 -4.06 -6.95
CA TYR A 24 -1.38 -2.63 -6.78
C TYR A 24 -2.37 -2.13 -5.74
N ARG A 25 -2.02 -1.01 -5.13
CA ARG A 25 -2.81 -0.31 -4.12
C ARG A 25 -2.80 1.14 -4.50
N GLN A 26 -3.91 1.83 -4.27
CA GLN A 26 -3.96 3.27 -4.48
C GLN A 26 -4.51 3.93 -3.22
N LEU A 27 -3.64 4.61 -2.48
CA LEU A 27 -4.05 5.49 -1.40
C LEU A 27 -4.47 6.82 -2.02
N LYS A 28 -5.77 7.12 -2.00
CA LYS A 28 -6.28 8.43 -2.39
C LYS A 28 -6.59 9.24 -1.16
N CYS A 29 -6.04 10.43 -1.08
CA CYS A 29 -6.33 11.39 -0.03
C CYS A 29 -6.78 12.70 -0.65
N ALA A 30 -7.92 13.23 -0.22
CA ALA A 30 -8.47 14.49 -0.70
C ALA A 30 -8.80 15.42 0.46
N THR A 31 -8.44 16.69 0.34
CA THR A 31 -8.95 17.70 1.27
C THR A 31 -10.43 17.93 1.01
N PRO A 32 -11.23 18.25 2.05
CA PRO A 32 -12.67 18.47 1.89
C PRO A 32 -13.03 19.59 0.91
N ASP A 33 -12.16 20.59 0.79
CA ASP A 33 -12.28 21.72 -0.13
C ASP A 33 -11.74 21.46 -1.55
N GLY A 34 -11.24 20.25 -1.82
CA GLY A 34 -10.66 19.85 -3.10
C GLY A 34 -9.35 20.56 -3.45
N GLN A 35 -8.76 21.33 -2.53
CA GLN A 35 -7.50 21.99 -2.76
C GLN A 35 -6.34 20.99 -2.88
N LEU A 36 -5.50 21.24 -3.87
CA LEU A 36 -4.29 20.45 -4.07
C LEU A 36 -3.28 20.69 -2.92
N LYS A 37 -3.16 21.93 -2.46
CA LYS A 37 -2.10 22.37 -1.55
C LYS A 37 -2.63 22.68 -0.16
N ALA A 38 -2.02 22.06 0.86
CA ALA A 38 -2.02 22.45 2.28
C ALA A 38 -3.26 23.25 2.73
N GLY A 39 -4.44 22.64 2.60
CA GLY A 39 -5.72 23.22 3.01
C GLY A 39 -5.81 23.40 4.52
N LYS A 40 -6.88 24.06 4.98
CA LYS A 40 -7.11 24.26 6.42
C LYS A 40 -7.40 22.95 7.14
N GLU A 41 -7.99 21.98 6.43
CA GLU A 41 -8.43 20.70 6.97
C GLU A 41 -7.53 19.55 6.49
N ARG A 42 -7.52 18.46 7.26
CA ARG A 42 -6.79 17.24 6.89
C ARG A 42 -7.43 16.57 5.69
N ALA A 43 -6.58 16.06 4.81
CA ALA A 43 -6.99 15.22 3.70
C ALA A 43 -7.49 13.87 4.23
N ARG A 44 -8.71 13.50 3.86
CA ARG A 44 -9.32 12.23 4.20
C ARG A 44 -8.91 11.19 3.17
N CYS A 45 -8.48 10.02 3.65
CA CYS A 45 -7.90 8.98 2.80
C CYS A 45 -8.76 7.73 2.75
N HIS A 46 -8.68 7.02 1.63
CA HIS A 46 -9.16 5.65 1.50
C HIS A 46 -8.19 4.83 0.66
N MET A 47 -8.11 3.54 0.98
CA MET A 47 -7.31 2.58 0.23
C MET A 47 -8.15 1.99 -0.90
N ILE A 48 -7.58 1.85 -2.10
CA ILE A 48 -8.18 1.14 -3.23
C ILE A 48 -7.31 -0.06 -3.57
N ILE A 49 -7.90 -1.25 -3.53
CA ILE A 49 -7.22 -2.49 -3.90
C ILE A 49 -7.34 -2.70 -5.41
N LYS A 50 -6.22 -3.07 -6.05
CA LYS A 50 -6.14 -3.33 -7.48
C LYS A 50 -5.31 -4.58 -7.74
N ASP A 51 -5.79 -5.47 -8.60
CA ASP A 51 -5.04 -6.65 -9.06
C ASP A 51 -3.98 -6.26 -10.10
N THR A 52 -4.22 -5.19 -10.89
CA THR A 52 -3.25 -4.65 -11.86
C THR A 52 -3.10 -3.13 -11.73
N GLU A 53 -1.99 -2.58 -12.26
CA GLU A 53 -1.72 -1.14 -12.15
C GLU A 53 -2.79 -0.29 -12.85
N THR A 54 -3.33 -0.79 -13.96
CA THR A 54 -4.26 -0.07 -14.83
C THR A 54 -5.74 -0.31 -14.48
N GLU A 55 -6.05 -1.19 -13.52
CA GLU A 55 -7.43 -1.47 -13.12
C GLU A 55 -8.17 -0.19 -12.65
N SER A 56 -9.38 0.04 -13.15
CA SER A 56 -10.22 1.17 -12.76
C SER A 56 -11.69 0.73 -12.82
N PRO A 57 -12.50 0.95 -11.75
CA PRO A 57 -12.23 1.80 -10.58
C PRO A 57 -11.44 1.11 -9.44
N GLY A 58 -11.08 -0.16 -9.55
CA GLY A 58 -10.54 -0.95 -8.43
C GLY A 58 -11.59 -1.17 -7.34
N ARG A 59 -11.13 -1.59 -6.14
CA ARG A 59 -12.01 -1.98 -5.02
C ARG A 59 -11.75 -1.06 -3.81
N PRO A 60 -12.55 0.00 -3.61
CA PRO A 60 -12.30 1.00 -2.58
C PRO A 60 -12.75 0.52 -1.20
N ALA A 61 -11.89 0.71 -0.21
CA ALA A 61 -12.25 0.66 1.20
C ALA A 61 -12.99 1.94 1.61
N PRO A 62 -13.77 1.91 2.72
CA PRO A 62 -14.36 3.13 3.28
C PRO A 62 -13.31 4.19 3.63
N GLU A 63 -13.72 5.46 3.61
CA GLU A 63 -12.85 6.57 4.00
C GLU A 63 -12.49 6.50 5.49
N GLY A 64 -11.22 6.76 5.79
CA GLY A 64 -10.66 6.68 7.14
C GLY A 64 -10.23 5.28 7.58
N ASP A 65 -10.74 4.21 6.94
CA ASP A 65 -10.31 2.85 7.25
C ASP A 65 -8.83 2.64 6.85
N GLY A 66 -8.09 1.92 7.68
CA GLY A 66 -6.70 1.54 7.42
C GLY A 66 -5.63 2.49 7.93
N CYS A 67 -6.00 3.71 8.32
CA CYS A 67 -5.04 4.72 8.78
C CYS A 67 -5.12 4.95 10.30
N PHE A 68 -3.98 5.18 10.92
CA PHE A 68 -3.84 5.52 12.35
C PHE A 68 -2.78 6.58 12.55
N THR A 69 -2.86 7.28 13.68
CA THR A 69 -1.93 8.36 14.03
C THR A 69 -0.95 7.90 15.10
N GLU A 70 0.31 8.23 14.94
CA GLU A 70 1.34 8.08 15.95
C GLU A 70 2.11 9.39 16.12
N GLN A 71 2.56 9.63 17.36
CA GLN A 71 3.37 10.79 17.69
C GLN A 71 4.85 10.40 17.71
N HIS A 72 5.66 11.12 16.93
CA HIS A 72 7.09 10.89 16.80
C HIS A 72 7.85 12.15 17.23
N GLY A 73 8.04 12.29 18.54
CA GLY A 73 8.49 13.56 19.14
C GLY A 73 7.45 14.65 18.92
N ASP A 74 7.85 15.77 18.34
CA ASP A 74 6.95 16.88 18.04
C ASP A 74 6.19 16.73 16.70
N GLU A 75 6.46 15.64 15.96
CA GLU A 75 5.84 15.38 14.65
C GLU A 75 4.72 14.35 14.77
N GLU A 76 3.52 14.71 14.30
CA GLU A 76 2.45 13.75 14.09
C GLU A 76 2.63 13.03 12.74
N ARG A 77 2.55 11.70 12.76
CA ARG A 77 2.59 10.84 11.57
C ARG A 77 1.30 10.04 11.45
N VAL A 78 0.69 10.09 10.26
CA VAL A 78 -0.46 9.25 9.92
C VAL A 78 0.03 8.10 9.07
N TYR A 79 -0.07 6.88 9.59
CA TYR A 79 0.29 5.63 8.95
C TYR A 79 -0.95 4.99 8.34
N CYS A 80 -0.89 4.56 7.09
CA CYS A 80 -1.96 3.83 6.39
C CYS A 80 -1.46 2.45 5.97
N ASP A 81 -2.17 1.41 6.37
CA ASP A 81 -1.89 0.01 6.01
C ASP A 81 -2.05 -0.19 4.50
N LEU A 82 -0.99 -0.66 3.84
CA LEU A 82 -0.96 -0.89 2.40
C LEU A 82 -1.65 -2.20 2.00
N VAL A 83 -2.03 -3.06 2.95
CA VAL A 83 -2.59 -4.39 2.66
C VAL A 83 -1.63 -5.21 1.78
N CYS A 84 -0.36 -5.20 2.19
CA CYS A 84 0.69 -5.96 1.53
C CYS A 84 1.40 -6.89 2.51
N PRO A 85 0.67 -7.79 3.20
CA PRO A 85 1.28 -8.66 4.19
C PRO A 85 2.24 -9.63 3.51
N LYS A 86 3.42 -9.82 4.10
CA LYS A 86 4.47 -10.73 3.63
C LYS A 86 4.96 -10.43 2.20
N ALA A 87 4.68 -9.24 1.65
CA ALA A 87 5.27 -8.82 0.39
C ALA A 87 6.80 -8.71 0.55
N HIS A 88 7.55 -9.37 -0.34
CA HIS A 88 9.01 -9.31 -0.33
C HIS A 88 9.52 -7.99 -0.93
N THR A 89 8.74 -7.37 -1.82
CA THR A 89 9.01 -6.02 -2.35
C THR A 89 7.75 -5.16 -2.33
N VAL A 90 7.87 -3.94 -1.82
CA VAL A 90 6.85 -2.89 -1.91
C VAL A 90 7.49 -1.62 -2.44
N PHE A 91 6.88 -0.97 -3.42
CA PHE A 91 7.46 0.17 -4.12
C PHE A 91 6.41 1.19 -4.58
N HIS A 92 6.81 2.44 -4.75
CA HIS A 92 5.97 3.45 -5.41
C HIS A 92 5.95 3.20 -6.91
N ALA A 93 4.77 2.89 -7.47
CA ALA A 93 4.57 2.73 -8.92
C ALA A 93 4.32 4.10 -9.58
N SER A 94 3.47 4.92 -8.97
CA SER A 94 3.23 6.30 -9.38
C SER A 94 2.74 7.12 -8.21
N PHE A 95 2.90 8.43 -8.29
CA PHE A 95 2.39 9.35 -7.28
C PHE A 95 1.98 10.67 -7.94
N ASN A 96 0.94 11.27 -7.39
CA ASN A 96 0.51 12.63 -7.73
C ASN A 96 0.27 13.36 -6.42
N HIS A 97 0.98 14.45 -6.18
CA HIS A 97 0.83 15.24 -4.96
C HIS A 97 0.54 16.70 -5.31
N GLY A 98 -0.31 17.35 -4.51
CA GLY A 98 -0.61 18.75 -4.73
C GLY A 98 0.45 19.72 -4.17
N HIS A 99 1.23 19.33 -3.15
CA HIS A 99 2.17 20.21 -2.46
C HIS A 99 3.64 19.75 -2.59
N ARG A 100 4.56 20.68 -2.93
CA ARG A 100 5.99 20.39 -3.17
C ARG A 100 6.72 19.75 -1.98
N ALA A 101 6.31 20.08 -0.75
CA ALA A 101 6.90 19.46 0.44
C ALA A 101 6.64 17.96 0.50
N CYS A 102 5.66 17.46 -0.25
CA CYS A 102 5.36 16.03 -0.32
C CYS A 102 6.29 15.25 -1.23
N PHE A 103 7.14 15.93 -2.01
CA PHE A 103 8.12 15.30 -2.91
C PHE A 103 9.31 14.69 -2.17
N ASN A 104 9.74 15.33 -1.06
CA ASN A 104 10.87 14.85 -0.25
C ASN A 104 10.67 13.43 0.31
N TYR A 105 9.48 12.88 0.16
CA TYR A 105 9.07 11.61 0.75
C TYR A 105 9.01 10.42 -0.22
N TYR A 106 9.41 10.60 -1.48
CA TYR A 106 9.31 9.58 -2.55
C TYR A 106 9.98 8.22 -2.22
N THR A 107 10.99 8.19 -1.35
CA THR A 107 11.72 6.97 -0.99
C THR A 107 11.60 6.55 0.48
N TYR A 108 10.98 7.36 1.34
CA TYR A 108 11.11 7.21 2.80
C TYR A 108 9.80 7.00 3.56
N GLN A 109 8.64 7.00 2.89
CA GLN A 109 7.35 6.84 3.56
C GLN A 109 6.81 5.41 3.59
N LEU A 110 7.49 4.44 2.96
CA LEU A 110 7.17 3.03 3.10
C LEU A 110 7.89 2.47 4.32
N GLU A 111 7.13 1.99 5.30
CA GLU A 111 7.66 1.40 6.52
C GLU A 111 7.16 -0.03 6.67
N LYS A 112 8.10 -0.98 6.78
CA LYS A 112 7.78 -2.36 7.11
C LYS A 112 7.69 -2.49 8.63
N ARG A 113 6.57 -2.99 9.13
CA ARG A 113 6.39 -3.36 10.55
C ARG A 113 5.95 -4.80 10.62
N GLU A 114 6.76 -5.64 11.25
CA GLU A 114 6.56 -7.09 11.28
C GLU A 114 6.41 -7.65 9.85
N ASN A 115 5.22 -8.18 9.52
CA ASN A 115 4.90 -8.72 8.21
C ASN A 115 4.14 -7.73 7.33
N ASP A 116 3.84 -6.53 7.81
CA ASP A 116 3.00 -5.56 7.15
C ASP A 116 3.80 -4.37 6.62
N TRP A 117 3.18 -3.65 5.69
CA TRP A 117 3.75 -2.46 5.08
C TRP A 117 2.78 -1.30 5.22
N TYR A 118 3.33 -0.14 5.55
CA TYR A 118 2.59 1.08 5.76
C TYR A 118 3.16 2.17 4.88
N ILE A 119 2.29 3.05 4.38
CA ILE A 119 2.70 4.37 3.93
C ILE A 119 2.35 5.37 5.02
N TRP A 120 3.27 6.23 5.42
CA TRP A 120 2.97 7.27 6.39
C TRP A 120 3.13 8.67 5.83
N ARG A 121 2.42 9.66 6.37
CA ARG A 121 2.48 11.07 5.97
C ARG A 121 2.58 11.95 7.20
N SER A 122 3.13 13.15 7.05
CA SER A 122 3.25 14.12 8.14
C SER A 122 3.14 15.58 7.65
N SER A 123 3.06 16.50 8.62
CA SER A 123 3.12 17.95 8.38
C SER A 123 2.13 18.42 7.28
N LYS A 124 2.56 19.32 6.40
CA LYS A 124 1.75 19.90 5.31
C LYS A 124 1.16 18.85 4.35
N CYS A 125 1.67 17.62 4.34
CA CYS A 125 1.16 16.55 3.49
C CYS A 125 -0.08 15.87 4.06
N LEU A 126 -0.33 16.03 5.37
CA LEU A 126 -1.61 15.64 5.96
C LEU A 126 -2.77 16.51 5.47
N ASN A 127 -2.47 17.74 5.04
CA ASN A 127 -3.45 18.73 4.57
C ASN A 127 -3.42 18.91 3.04
N SER A 128 -2.85 17.96 2.29
CA SER A 128 -2.70 18.06 0.83
C SER A 128 -3.41 16.90 0.15
N THR A 129 -4.11 17.21 -0.95
CA THR A 129 -4.63 16.18 -1.84
C THR A 129 -3.46 15.45 -2.52
N GLY A 130 -3.55 14.13 -2.54
CA GLY A 130 -2.53 13.28 -3.13
C GLY A 130 -3.04 11.88 -3.43
N THR A 131 -2.38 11.22 -4.37
CA THR A 131 -2.62 9.84 -4.75
C THR A 131 -1.29 9.12 -4.84
N TRP A 132 -1.18 8.00 -4.13
CA TRP A 132 0.00 7.14 -4.15
C TRP A 132 -0.40 5.77 -4.65
N THR A 133 0.13 5.37 -5.80
CA THR A 133 -0.01 4.02 -6.34
C THR A 133 1.19 3.21 -5.90
N ILE A 134 0.93 2.13 -5.16
CA ILE A 134 1.94 1.27 -4.57
C ILE A 134 1.85 -0.11 -5.21
N GLY A 135 2.97 -0.64 -5.66
CA GLY A 135 3.11 -2.02 -6.10
C GLY A 135 3.57 -2.91 -4.96
N CYS A 136 2.94 -4.08 -4.83
CA CYS A 136 3.26 -5.10 -3.85
C CYS A 136 3.53 -6.42 -4.56
N LYS A 137 4.73 -6.97 -4.37
CA LYS A 137 5.13 -8.26 -4.93
C LYS A 137 5.08 -9.31 -3.83
N PHE A 138 4.26 -10.33 -4.06
CA PHE A 138 4.08 -11.44 -3.15
C PHE A 138 4.70 -12.72 -3.70
N ASP A 139 5.16 -13.59 -2.80
CA ASP A 139 5.60 -14.93 -3.15
C ASP A 139 4.41 -15.83 -3.50
N GLU A 140 3.30 -15.66 -2.76
CA GLU A 140 2.06 -16.38 -2.95
C GLU A 140 0.95 -15.47 -3.51
N PRO A 141 0.00 -16.02 -4.29
CA PRO A 141 -1.18 -15.29 -4.74
C PRO A 141 -1.92 -14.56 -3.60
N PHE A 142 -2.44 -13.37 -3.87
CA PHE A 142 -3.12 -12.54 -2.85
C PHE A 142 -4.35 -13.22 -2.24
N ASN A 143 -5.07 -14.05 -3.00
CA ASN A 143 -6.21 -14.81 -2.50
C ASN A 143 -5.84 -15.88 -1.45
N LYS A 144 -4.56 -16.25 -1.33
CA LYS A 144 -4.05 -17.07 -0.21
C LYS A 144 -3.77 -16.25 1.05
N GLN A 145 -3.73 -14.92 0.94
CA GLN A 145 -3.52 -14.00 2.06
C GLN A 145 -4.85 -13.47 2.59
N PHE A 146 -5.80 -13.19 1.69
CA PHE A 146 -7.16 -12.78 2.01
C PHE A 146 -8.13 -13.54 1.11
N ALA A 147 -9.10 -14.24 1.69
CA ALA A 147 -10.07 -15.02 0.94
C ALA A 147 -11.08 -14.13 0.18
N SER A 148 -11.31 -12.90 0.66
CA SER A 148 -12.21 -11.93 0.03
C SER A 148 -11.87 -10.49 0.38
N ASP A 149 -12.41 -9.53 -0.37
CA ASP A 149 -12.28 -8.10 -0.04
C ASP A 149 -12.91 -7.74 1.31
N GLN A 150 -13.87 -8.54 1.79
CA GLN A 150 -14.51 -8.30 3.09
C GLN A 150 -13.51 -8.50 4.22
N GLU A 151 -12.58 -9.45 4.11
CA GLU A 151 -11.50 -9.64 5.08
C GLU A 151 -10.50 -8.48 5.01
N VAL A 152 -10.18 -8.01 3.81
CA VAL A 152 -9.32 -6.83 3.60
C VAL A 152 -9.93 -5.61 4.28
N PHE A 153 -11.22 -5.33 4.05
CA PHE A 153 -11.90 -4.18 4.62
C PHE A 153 -12.12 -4.31 6.13
N ALA A 154 -12.38 -5.52 6.63
CA ALA A 154 -12.43 -5.76 8.07
C ALA A 154 -11.09 -5.45 8.76
N ARG A 155 -9.98 -5.84 8.12
CA ARG A 155 -8.63 -5.51 8.59
C ARG A 155 -8.39 -4.00 8.61
N LEU A 156 -8.69 -3.30 7.52
CA LEU A 156 -8.49 -1.84 7.43
C LEU A 156 -9.30 -1.12 8.52
N ARG A 157 -10.56 -1.51 8.73
CA ARG A 157 -11.40 -0.98 9.81
C ARG A 157 -10.81 -1.24 11.20
N ALA A 158 -10.25 -2.43 11.44
CA ALA A 158 -9.61 -2.75 12.71
C ALA A 158 -8.37 -1.88 12.97
N ARG A 159 -7.59 -1.56 11.93
CA ARG A 159 -6.42 -0.67 12.04
C ARG A 159 -6.81 0.76 12.42
N ALA A 160 -7.88 1.29 11.82
CA ALA A 160 -8.37 2.62 12.17
C ALA A 160 -8.83 2.72 13.63
N ARG A 161 -9.40 1.65 14.17
CA ARG A 161 -9.86 1.60 15.57
C ARG A 161 -8.74 1.45 16.60
N LYS A 162 -7.62 0.81 16.22
CA LYS A 162 -6.47 0.60 17.11
C LYS A 162 -5.67 1.89 17.39
N ALA A 163 -6.02 2.98 16.71
CA ALA A 163 -5.44 4.32 16.86
C ALA A 163 -6.04 5.15 18.02
N LEU A 164 -7.09 4.63 18.67
CA LEU A 164 -7.82 5.26 19.77
C LEU A 164 -7.47 4.63 21.12
#